data_AF-A0A7C3JXZ9-F1
#
_entry.id   AF-A0A7C3JXZ9-F1
#
_cell.length_a   1.000
_cell.length_b   1.000
_cell.length_c   1.000
_cell.angle_alpha   90.00
_cell.angle_beta   90.00
_cell.angle_gamma   90.00
#
_symmetry.space_group_name_H-M   'P 1'
#
loop_
_entity.id
_entity.type
_entity.pdbx_description
1 polymer ?
#
loop_
_entity_poly.entity_id
_entity_poly.type
_entity_poly.pdbx_seq_one_letter_code
_entity_poly.pdbx_strand_id
1 'polypeptide(L)'
;MFGHVIQLAQVYVLGVPEGDALGLLGYFIQFNGTEEWLHLGFNVAFLVSLYALVLPMRGLVPGVVSAAAFGVFLVGAVGLETWHVVEHFVIVANVIANGGCPCPGIGDRLLGVTDTQLHFVYNAVAYAALVTPFRHVMRDWAGARPGYAAAA
;
A
#
# COMPACT_ATOMS: atom_id res chain seq x y z
N MET A 1 1.98 -1.80 4.67
CA MET A 1 2.71 -3.08 4.46
C MET A 1 3.21 -3.73 5.75
N PHE A 2 4.18 -3.16 6.47
CA PHE A 2 4.78 -3.82 7.64
C PHE A 2 3.77 -4.20 8.74
N GLY A 3 2.79 -3.31 9.02
CA GLY A 3 1.67 -3.58 9.93
C GLY A 3 0.94 -4.88 9.56
N HIS A 4 0.45 -4.99 8.32
CA HIS A 4 -0.27 -6.19 7.86
C HIS A 4 0.57 -7.47 7.84
N VAL A 5 1.89 -7.41 7.64
CA VAL A 5 2.74 -8.60 7.80
C VAL A 5 2.68 -9.11 9.25
N ILE A 6 2.74 -8.19 10.22
CA ILE A 6 2.61 -8.53 11.64
C ILE A 6 1.21 -9.04 11.95
N GLN A 7 0.16 -8.42 11.39
CA GLN A 7 -1.22 -8.90 11.58
C GLN A 7 -1.43 -10.29 11.02
N LEU A 8 -0.93 -10.58 9.81
CA LEU A 8 -0.97 -11.92 9.24
C LEU A 8 -0.22 -12.92 10.14
N ALA A 9 0.92 -12.54 10.70
CA ALA A 9 1.63 -13.39 11.66
C ALA A 9 0.84 -13.59 12.96
N GLN A 10 0.21 -12.54 13.49
CA GLN A 10 -0.67 -12.61 14.66
C GLN A 10 -1.80 -13.60 14.43
N VAL A 11 -2.51 -13.50 13.30
CA VAL A 11 -3.65 -14.37 12.96
C VAL A 11 -3.19 -15.81 12.67
N TYR A 12 -2.28 -16.01 11.72
CA TYR A 12 -1.97 -17.34 11.19
C TYR A 12 -0.86 -18.09 11.90
N VAL A 13 0.02 -17.40 12.62
CA VAL A 13 1.14 -18.01 13.34
C VAL A 13 0.88 -18.03 14.85
N LEU A 14 0.36 -16.93 15.39
CA LEU A 14 0.14 -16.78 16.84
C LEU A 14 -1.30 -17.09 17.28
N GLY A 15 -2.24 -17.27 16.35
CA GLY A 15 -3.63 -17.61 16.64
C GLY A 15 -4.43 -16.47 17.29
N VAL A 16 -4.00 -15.23 17.12
CA VAL A 16 -4.73 -14.04 17.58
C VAL A 16 -6.01 -13.89 16.75
N PRO A 17 -7.18 -13.67 17.36
CA PRO A 17 -8.41 -13.39 16.62
C PRO A 17 -8.24 -12.19 15.67
N GLU A 18 -8.87 -12.23 14.50
CA GLU A 18 -8.76 -11.19 13.47
C GLU A 18 -9.01 -9.78 14.02
N GLY A 19 -10.06 -9.59 14.83
CA GLY A 19 -10.40 -8.29 15.41
C GLY A 19 -9.41 -7.79 16.48
N ASP A 20 -8.54 -8.65 17.00
CA ASP A 20 -7.53 -8.33 18.02
C ASP A 20 -6.11 -8.22 17.43
N ALA A 21 -5.94 -8.59 16.16
CA ALA A 21 -4.68 -8.54 15.43
C ALA A 21 -4.43 -7.12 14.91
N LEU A 22 -3.88 -6.26 15.77
CA LEU A 22 -3.73 -4.82 15.54
C LEU A 22 -2.31 -4.41 15.10
N GLY A 23 -1.56 -5.37 14.56
CA GLY A 23 -0.18 -5.17 14.14
C GLY A 23 0.70 -4.71 15.30
N LEU A 24 1.68 -3.84 15.01
CA LEU A 24 2.56 -3.30 16.05
C LEU A 24 2.04 -1.98 16.63
N LEU A 25 1.69 -1.04 15.76
CA LEU A 25 1.32 0.31 16.16
C LEU A 25 -0.15 0.42 16.55
N GLY A 26 -1.01 -0.47 16.07
CA GLY A 26 -2.43 -0.48 16.40
C GLY A 26 -2.71 -0.82 17.86
N TYR A 27 -1.75 -1.30 18.66
CA TYR A 27 -1.92 -1.39 20.12
C TYR A 27 -1.68 -0.06 20.85
N PHE A 28 -1.00 0.91 20.21
CA PHE A 28 -0.66 2.20 20.81
C PHE A 28 -1.47 3.36 20.23
N ILE A 29 -1.86 3.27 18.97
CA ILE A 29 -2.58 4.31 18.23
C ILE A 29 -3.92 3.73 17.78
N GLN A 30 -4.91 3.86 18.66
CA GLN A 30 -6.29 3.49 18.38
C GLN A 30 -7.22 4.67 18.55
N PHE A 31 -8.17 4.77 17.64
CA PHE A 31 -9.29 5.68 17.77
C PHE A 31 -10.56 4.89 17.53
N ASN A 32 -11.57 5.12 18.38
CA ASN A 32 -12.82 4.34 18.39
C ASN A 32 -12.62 2.82 18.58
N GLY A 33 -11.55 2.40 19.29
CA GLY A 33 -11.27 0.99 19.56
C GLY A 33 -10.75 0.21 18.35
N THR A 34 -10.34 0.91 17.29
CA THR A 34 -9.81 0.30 16.06
C THR A 34 -8.53 1.02 15.63
N GLU A 35 -7.75 0.36 14.78
CA GLU A 35 -6.58 0.94 14.12
C GLU A 35 -6.89 1.58 12.76
N GLU A 36 -8.16 1.61 12.35
CA GLU A 36 -8.56 2.06 11.01
C GLU A 36 -8.15 3.50 10.70
N TRP A 37 -8.15 4.35 11.72
CA TRP A 37 -7.66 5.72 11.60
C TRP A 37 -6.16 5.81 11.35
N LEU A 38 -5.39 4.90 11.95
CA LEU A 38 -3.95 4.78 11.70
C LEU A 38 -3.71 4.37 10.24
N HIS A 39 -4.45 3.37 9.76
CA HIS A 39 -4.37 2.93 8.37
C HIS A 39 -4.76 4.03 7.38
N LEU A 40 -5.89 4.69 7.60
CA LEU A 40 -6.33 5.81 6.76
C LEU A 40 -5.27 6.92 6.71
N GLY A 41 -4.70 7.31 7.85
CA GLY A 41 -3.65 8.33 7.90
C GLY A 41 -2.40 7.95 7.11
N PHE A 42 -1.91 6.72 7.29
CA PHE A 42 -0.75 6.22 6.55
C PHE A 42 -1.02 6.12 5.04
N ASN A 43 -2.17 5.59 4.63
CA ASN A 43 -2.51 5.40 3.22
C ASN A 43 -2.76 6.75 2.52
N VAL A 44 -3.36 7.73 3.19
CA VAL A 44 -3.46 9.10 2.64
C VAL A 44 -2.07 9.72 2.46
N ALA A 45 -1.19 9.62 3.45
CA ALA A 45 0.17 10.13 3.33
C ALA A 45 0.96 9.44 2.20
N PHE A 46 0.79 8.13 2.05
CA PHE A 46 1.42 7.36 0.98
C PHE A 46 0.85 7.75 -0.39
N LEU A 47 -0.47 7.85 -0.52
CA LEU A 47 -1.14 8.27 -1.75
C LEU A 47 -0.71 9.67 -2.21
N VAL A 48 -0.65 10.64 -1.29
CA VAL A 48 -0.14 12.00 -1.59
C VAL A 48 1.30 11.93 -2.11
N SER A 49 2.14 11.08 -1.51
CA SER A 49 3.51 10.86 -1.97
C SER A 49 3.56 10.24 -3.37
N LEU A 50 2.67 9.28 -3.68
CA LEU A 50 2.57 8.69 -5.01
C LEU A 50 2.12 9.71 -6.06
N TYR A 51 1.10 10.53 -5.77
CA TYR A 51 0.68 11.60 -6.67
C TYR A 51 1.80 12.63 -6.89
N ALA A 52 2.56 12.98 -5.86
CA ALA A 52 3.71 13.88 -5.98
C ALA A 52 4.81 13.30 -6.91
N LEU A 53 4.91 11.98 -7.03
CA LEU A 53 5.86 11.30 -7.93
C LEU A 53 5.37 11.20 -9.38
N VAL A 54 4.09 11.43 -9.68
CA VAL A 54 3.55 11.27 -11.04
C VAL A 54 4.26 12.19 -12.05
N LEU A 55 4.41 13.48 -11.75
CA LEU A 55 5.02 14.43 -12.67
C LEU A 55 6.54 14.19 -12.85
N PRO A 56 7.35 14.02 -11.77
CA PRO A 56 8.74 13.63 -11.91
C PRO A 56 8.94 12.34 -12.71
N MET A 57 8.13 11.31 -12.45
CA MET A 57 8.25 10.03 -13.13
C MET A 57 7.88 10.13 -14.62
N ARG A 58 6.85 10.92 -14.96
CA ARG A 58 6.48 11.21 -16.36
C ARG A 58 7.62 11.88 -17.12
N GLY A 59 8.38 12.77 -16.48
CA GLY A 59 9.55 13.43 -17.08
C GLY A 59 10.68 12.47 -17.48
N LEU A 60 10.68 11.24 -16.93
CA LEU A 60 11.65 10.19 -17.24
C LEU A 60 11.22 9.25 -18.38
N VAL A 61 10.01 9.41 -18.89
CA VAL A 61 9.41 8.53 -19.93
C VAL A 61 9.57 9.16 -21.33
N PRO A 62 9.89 8.39 -22.38
CA PRO A 62 10.19 6.94 -22.38
C PRO A 62 11.67 6.61 -22.17
N GLY A 63 12.52 7.61 -21.85
CA GLY A 63 13.97 7.46 -21.83
C GLY A 63 14.48 6.53 -20.73
N VAL A 64 14.49 7.00 -19.49
CA VAL A 64 14.96 6.21 -18.33
C VAL A 64 13.91 5.18 -17.93
N VAL A 65 12.65 5.59 -17.87
CA VAL A 65 11.52 4.73 -17.49
C VAL A 65 10.71 4.39 -18.73
N SER A 66 10.44 3.10 -18.95
CA SER A 66 9.62 2.70 -20.10
C SER A 66 8.15 3.11 -19.89
N ALA A 67 7.42 3.34 -20.98
CA ALA A 67 5.99 3.65 -20.91
C ALA A 67 5.18 2.55 -20.19
N ALA A 68 5.57 1.28 -20.36
CA ALA A 68 4.95 0.16 -19.67
C ALA A 68 5.19 0.20 -18.15
N ALA A 69 6.42 0.47 -17.71
CA ALA A 69 6.75 0.60 -16.29
C ALA A 69 6.02 1.79 -15.65
N PHE A 70 5.90 2.91 -16.37
CA PHE A 70 5.11 4.04 -15.92
C PHE A 70 3.61 3.72 -15.85
N GLY A 71 3.07 2.96 -16.81
CA GLY A 71 1.69 2.47 -16.77
C GLY A 71 1.41 1.57 -15.57
N VAL A 72 2.33 0.64 -15.26
CA VAL A 72 2.25 -0.20 -14.05
C VAL A 72 2.22 0.65 -12.79
N PHE A 73 3.07 1.68 -12.70
CA PHE A 73 3.05 2.62 -11.57
C PHE A 73 1.73 3.38 -11.45
N LEU A 74 1.20 3.92 -12.56
CA LEU A 74 -0.05 4.67 -12.54
C LEU A 74 -1.25 3.82 -12.13
N VAL A 75 -1.38 2.61 -12.65
CA VAL A 75 -2.54 1.77 -12.37
C VAL A 75 -2.36 1.02 -11.04
N GLY A 76 -1.22 0.35 -10.88
CA GLY A 76 -0.97 -0.56 -9.77
C GLY A 76 -0.56 0.12 -8.48
N ALA A 77 0.15 1.26 -8.53
CA ALA A 77 0.49 2.02 -7.33
C ALA A 77 -0.52 3.14 -7.10
N VAL A 78 -0.61 4.12 -8.01
CA VAL A 78 -1.48 5.30 -7.80
C VAL A 78 -2.96 4.89 -7.80
N GLY A 79 -3.43 4.19 -8.84
CA GLY A 79 -4.84 3.81 -8.97
C GLY A 79 -5.33 2.90 -7.85
N LEU A 80 -4.57 1.85 -7.54
CA LEU A 80 -4.91 0.93 -6.45
C LEU A 80 -4.86 1.60 -5.09
N GLU A 81 -3.85 2.44 -4.83
CA GLU A 81 -3.77 3.15 -3.54
C GLU A 81 -4.89 4.19 -3.39
N THR A 82 -5.33 4.83 -4.49
CA THR A 82 -6.54 5.67 -4.47
C THR A 82 -7.76 4.86 -4.05
N TRP A 83 -7.94 3.65 -4.61
CA TRP A 83 -9.02 2.75 -4.21
C TRP A 83 -8.91 2.32 -2.75
N HIS A 84 -7.70 1.98 -2.31
CA HIS A 84 -7.39 1.58 -0.94
C HIS A 84 -7.73 2.67 0.08
N VAL A 85 -7.47 3.94 -0.23
CA VAL A 85 -7.89 5.07 0.60
C VAL A 85 -9.42 5.20 0.65
N VAL A 86 -10.12 5.01 -0.48
CA VAL A 86 -11.59 5.00 -0.51
C VAL A 86 -12.15 3.89 0.38
N GLU A 87 -11.55 2.70 0.34
CA GLU A 87 -11.92 1.57 1.19
C GLU A 87 -11.84 1.94 2.68
N HIS A 88 -10.72 2.50 3.12
CA HIS A 88 -10.59 2.93 4.52
C HIS A 88 -11.53 4.07 4.90
N PHE A 89 -11.85 4.99 4.00
CA PHE A 89 -12.88 6.00 4.28
C PHE A 89 -14.24 5.35 4.56
N VAL A 90 -14.61 4.31 3.81
CA VAL A 90 -15.85 3.56 4.04
C VAL A 90 -15.80 2.81 5.36
N ILE A 91 -14.69 2.14 5.67
CA ILE A 91 -14.51 1.43 6.94
C ILE A 91 -14.61 2.39 8.11
N VAL A 92 -13.88 3.51 8.09
CA VAL A 92 -13.93 4.54 9.14
C VAL A 92 -15.34 5.14 9.27
N ALA A 93 -16.04 5.39 8.16
CA ALA A 93 -17.43 5.85 8.19
C ALA A 93 -18.35 4.82 8.87
N ASN A 94 -18.16 3.53 8.61
CA ASN A 94 -18.89 2.45 9.28
C ASN A 94 -18.54 2.36 10.77
N VAL A 95 -17.26 2.51 11.14
CA VAL A 95 -16.81 2.53 12.55
C VAL A 95 -17.48 3.68 13.30
N ILE A 96 -17.56 4.87 12.70
CA ILE A 96 -18.27 6.02 13.29
C ILE A 96 -19.77 5.71 13.42
N ALA A 97 -20.40 5.21 12.35
CA ALA A 97 -21.84 4.95 12.32
C ALA A 97 -22.29 3.84 13.30
N ASN A 98 -21.42 2.86 13.56
CA ASN A 98 -21.69 1.71 14.43
C ASN A 98 -21.02 1.81 15.82
N GLY A 99 -20.58 3.00 16.22
CA GLY A 99 -20.07 3.25 17.57
C GLY A 99 -18.80 2.49 17.93
N GLY A 100 -17.90 2.27 16.97
CA GLY A 100 -16.61 1.59 17.19
C GLY A 100 -16.59 0.11 16.79
N CYS A 101 -17.72 -0.47 16.35
CA CYS A 101 -17.72 -1.85 15.88
C CYS A 101 -16.97 -1.96 14.53
N PRO A 102 -15.91 -2.77 14.44
CA PRO A 102 -15.23 -3.03 13.18
C PRO A 102 -16.23 -3.59 12.18
N CYS A 103 -16.40 -2.92 11.06
CA CYS A 103 -17.33 -3.30 10.01
C CYS A 103 -16.54 -3.50 8.73
N PRO A 104 -16.83 -4.55 7.96
CA PRO A 104 -16.13 -4.79 6.71
C PRO A 104 -16.30 -3.61 5.75
N GLY A 105 -15.25 -3.40 4.94
CA GLY A 105 -15.23 -2.48 3.82
C GLY A 105 -16.07 -2.96 2.61
N ILE A 106 -15.77 -2.43 1.43
CA ILE A 106 -16.44 -2.81 0.18
C ILE A 106 -15.80 -4.09 -0.37
N GLY A 107 -14.47 -4.12 -0.44
CA GLY A 107 -13.71 -5.17 -1.11
C GLY A 107 -13.67 -6.48 -0.34
N ASP A 108 -13.51 -6.43 0.99
CA ASP A 108 -13.46 -7.61 1.85
C ASP A 108 -14.81 -8.34 1.85
N ARG A 109 -15.90 -7.58 1.94
CA ARG A 109 -17.28 -8.06 1.81
C ARG A 109 -17.55 -8.66 0.44
N LEU A 110 -17.11 -7.99 -0.62
CA LEU A 110 -17.33 -8.45 -2.01
C LEU A 110 -16.56 -9.74 -2.31
N LEU A 111 -15.34 -9.86 -1.80
CA LEU A 111 -14.43 -10.96 -2.10
C LEU A 111 -14.53 -12.11 -1.10
N GLY A 112 -15.20 -11.92 0.04
CA GLY A 112 -15.32 -12.93 1.09
C GLY A 112 -13.99 -13.24 1.77
N VAL A 113 -13.09 -12.26 1.81
CA VAL A 113 -11.78 -12.33 2.47
C VAL A 113 -11.80 -11.45 3.71
N THR A 114 -10.81 -11.63 4.59
CA THR A 114 -10.70 -10.77 5.75
C THR A 114 -10.07 -9.42 5.41
N ASP A 115 -10.32 -8.42 6.25
CA ASP A 115 -9.73 -7.09 6.13
C ASP A 115 -8.19 -7.17 6.03
N THR A 116 -7.56 -7.89 6.96
CA THR A 116 -6.10 -8.08 7.00
C THR A 116 -5.56 -8.66 5.69
N GLN A 117 -6.23 -9.68 5.15
CA GLN A 117 -5.82 -10.34 3.91
C GLN A 117 -5.89 -9.38 2.73
N LEU A 118 -7.01 -8.66 2.59
CA LEU A 118 -7.24 -7.75 1.48
C LEU A 118 -6.23 -6.61 1.49
N HIS A 119 -6.07 -5.95 2.64
CA HIS A 119 -5.19 -4.79 2.77
C HIS A 119 -3.71 -5.18 2.64
N PHE A 120 -3.32 -6.39 3.07
CA PHE A 120 -2.02 -6.94 2.74
C PHE A 120 -1.80 -7.05 1.22
N VAL A 121 -2.78 -7.59 0.48
CA VAL A 121 -2.68 -7.75 -0.97
C VAL A 121 -2.62 -6.39 -1.68
N TYR A 122 -3.48 -5.44 -1.29
CA TYR A 122 -3.44 -4.07 -1.83
C TYR A 122 -2.05 -3.44 -1.65
N ASN A 123 -1.51 -3.51 -0.43
CA ASN A 123 -0.16 -3.05 -0.15
C ASN A 123 0.89 -3.78 -1.00
N ALA A 124 0.82 -5.10 -1.12
CA ALA A 124 1.81 -5.86 -1.88
C ALA A 124 1.87 -5.45 -3.35
N VAL A 125 0.69 -5.31 -3.97
CA VAL A 125 0.56 -4.90 -5.37
C VAL A 125 1.04 -3.46 -5.55
N ALA A 126 0.60 -2.52 -4.69
CA ALA A 126 0.99 -1.11 -4.79
C ALA A 126 2.51 -0.91 -4.63
N TYR A 127 3.13 -1.60 -3.67
CA TYR A 127 4.58 -1.54 -3.47
C TYR A 127 5.35 -2.17 -4.64
N ALA A 128 4.89 -3.32 -5.17
CA ALA A 128 5.53 -3.94 -6.33
C ALA A 128 5.43 -3.05 -7.58
N ALA A 129 4.28 -2.43 -7.79
CA ALA A 129 4.06 -1.48 -8.87
C ALA A 129 4.93 -0.22 -8.74
N LEU A 130 5.10 0.30 -7.52
CA LEU A 130 6.01 1.42 -7.23
C LEU A 130 7.48 1.07 -7.51
N VAL A 131 7.93 -0.12 -7.10
CA VAL A 131 9.34 -0.54 -7.29
C VAL A 131 9.69 -0.69 -8.77
N THR A 132 8.70 -0.96 -9.63
CA THR A 132 8.92 -1.21 -11.05
C THR A 132 9.66 -0.06 -11.77
N PRO A 133 9.19 1.20 -11.78
CA PRO A 133 9.94 2.30 -12.39
C PRO A 133 11.26 2.61 -11.66
N PHE A 134 11.35 2.45 -10.33
CA PHE A 134 12.61 2.68 -9.61
C PHE A 134 13.72 1.72 -10.04
N ARG A 135 13.39 0.47 -10.39
CA ARG A 135 14.36 -0.47 -10.97
C ARG A 135 14.94 0.02 -12.29
N HIS A 136 14.17 0.76 -13.10
CA HIS A 136 14.67 1.35 -14.34
C HIS A 136 15.65 2.49 -14.05
N VAL A 137 15.28 3.39 -13.14
CA VAL A 137 16.15 4.49 -12.69
C VAL A 137 17.48 3.97 -12.12
N MET A 138 17.43 2.91 -11.28
CA MET A 138 18.64 2.31 -10.73
C MET A 138 19.55 1.66 -11.79
N ARG A 139 18.97 1.03 -12.82
CA ARG A 139 19.73 0.42 -13.93
C ARG A 139 20.41 1.48 -14.79
N ASP A 140 19.70 2.55 -15.11
CA ASP A 140 20.25 3.70 -15.84
C ASP A 140 21.42 4.34 -15.07
N TRP A 141 21.23 4.59 -13.77
CA TRP A 141 22.29 5.09 -12.88
C TRP A 141 23.51 4.17 -12.79
N ALA A 142 23.31 2.84 -12.78
CA ALA A 142 24.41 1.89 -12.76
C ALA A 142 25.19 1.87 -14.09
N GLY A 143 24.49 1.96 -15.23
CA GLY A 143 25.11 2.02 -16.56
C GLY A 143 25.88 3.32 -16.83
N ALA A 144 25.45 4.43 -16.23
CA ALA A 144 26.14 5.72 -16.33
C ALA A 144 27.46 5.80 -15.53
N ARG A 145 27.78 4.81 -14.69
CA ARG A 145 29.02 4.81 -13.89
C ARG A 145 30.22 4.31 -14.71
N PRO A 146 31.33 5.08 -14.81
CA PRO A 146 32.50 4.75 -15.64
C PRO A 146 33.16 3.39 -15.38
N GLY A 147 32.93 2.76 -14.22
CA GLY A 147 33.55 1.48 -13.84
C GLY A 147 32.79 0.21 -14.26
N TYR A 148 31.54 0.31 -14.71
CA TYR A 148 30.71 -0.86 -15.07
C TYR A 148 30.70 -1.19 -16.56
N ALA A 149 31.03 -0.23 -17.43
CA ALA A 149 31.08 -0.43 -18.88
C ALA A 149 32.28 -1.25 -19.36
N ALA A 150 33.26 -1.52 -18.49
CA ALA A 150 34.50 -2.24 -18.85
C ALA A 150 34.45 -3.75 -18.55
N ALA A 151 33.33 -4.29 -18.06
CA ALA A 151 33.21 -5.68 -17.61
C ALA A 151 32.15 -6.53 -18.34
N ALA A 152 31.58 -6.02 -19.44
CA ALA A 152 30.65 -6.75 -20.31
C ALA A 152 31.24 -6.85 -21.72
#